data_AF-A0A6L3MPR6-F1
#
_entry.id   AF-A0A6L3MPR6-F1
#
_cell.length_a   1.000
_cell.length_b   1.000
_cell.length_c   1.000
_cell.angle_alpha   90.00
_cell.angle_beta   90.00
_cell.angle_gamma   90.00
#
_symmetry.space_group_name_H-M   'P 1'
#
loop_
_entity.id
_entity.type
_entity.pdbx_description
1 polymer ?
#
loop_
_entity_poly.entity_id
_entity_poly.type
_entity_poly.pdbx_seq_one_letter_code
_entity_poly.pdbx_strand_id
1 'polypeptide(L)'
;MAGAAHAQTVKVLSIVDHPALDAIRDGVRAELKAQGYGDDKLKWEYQSAQGNTGTAAQIARKFVGDQPDVIVAIATPAAQAVVASTKSVPVVYSGVTDPVAAQLVKGWGPSGTNVTGVSDKLPLDRQVALIKRVVPKAKTVGMVYNPGEANSVVVVKELKELLAKQGMTLKEAAAPRTVDIGPAAKSLIGKVDVIYTNTDNNVVSAYEALVKVANEAKIPLVAGDTDSVKRGGIA
;
A
#
# COMPACT_ATOMS: atom_id res chain seq x y z
N MET A 1 -37.57 -24.24 -12.97
CA MET A 1 -36.51 -24.01 -13.97
C MET A 1 -35.33 -23.41 -13.23
N ALA A 2 -34.24 -24.14 -13.07
CA ALA A 2 -33.01 -23.60 -12.49
C ALA A 2 -32.43 -22.60 -13.51
N GLY A 3 -32.44 -21.31 -13.17
CA GLY A 3 -31.84 -20.29 -14.01
C GLY A 3 -30.36 -20.61 -14.23
N ALA A 4 -29.88 -20.51 -15.47
CA ALA A 4 -28.47 -20.65 -15.78
C ALA A 4 -27.65 -19.77 -14.83
N ALA A 5 -26.68 -20.37 -14.12
CA ALA A 5 -25.85 -19.65 -13.16
C ALA A 5 -25.11 -18.52 -13.88
N HIS A 6 -25.47 -17.27 -13.60
CA HIS A 6 -24.76 -16.11 -14.11
C HIS A 6 -23.36 -16.08 -13.48
N ALA A 7 -22.31 -16.22 -14.30
CA ALA A 7 -20.93 -16.10 -13.84
C ALA A 7 -20.72 -14.71 -13.23
N GLN A 8 -20.29 -14.69 -11.96
CA GLN A 8 -20.03 -13.46 -11.23
C GLN A 8 -18.83 -12.74 -11.83
N THR A 9 -18.90 -11.42 -11.94
CA THR A 9 -17.84 -10.59 -12.53
C THR A 9 -17.11 -9.85 -11.42
N VAL A 10 -15.84 -10.19 -11.24
CA VAL A 10 -14.92 -9.53 -10.31
C VAL A 10 -13.87 -8.78 -11.11
N LYS A 11 -13.81 -7.47 -10.91
CA LYS A 11 -12.76 -6.63 -11.50
C LYS A 11 -11.79 -6.19 -10.43
N VAL A 12 -10.50 -6.29 -10.70
CA VAL A 12 -9.44 -6.03 -9.74
C VAL A 12 -8.55 -4.93 -10.28
N LEU A 13 -8.49 -3.82 -9.55
CA LEU A 13 -7.63 -2.67 -9.85
C LEU A 13 -6.51 -2.65 -8.81
N SER A 14 -5.25 -2.74 -9.24
CA SER A 14 -4.09 -2.42 -8.39
C SER A 14 -3.47 -1.09 -8.81
N ILE A 15 -2.89 -0.33 -7.87
CA ILE A 15 -2.17 0.90 -8.22
C ILE A 15 -0.90 0.60 -9.03
N VAL A 16 -0.15 -0.43 -8.66
CA VAL A 16 1.11 -0.84 -9.30
C VAL A 16 1.33 -2.33 -9.02
N ASP A 17 2.24 -2.96 -9.75
CA ASP A 17 2.67 -4.34 -9.47
C ASP A 17 3.90 -4.31 -8.56
N HIS A 18 3.80 -5.00 -7.42
CA HIS A 18 4.93 -5.36 -6.56
C HIS A 18 4.53 -6.54 -5.65
N PRO A 19 5.49 -7.31 -5.09
CA PRO A 19 5.21 -8.60 -4.47
C PRO A 19 4.08 -8.60 -3.44
N ALA A 20 4.02 -7.60 -2.56
CA ALA A 20 2.95 -7.51 -1.57
C ALA A 20 1.54 -7.32 -2.17
N LEU A 21 1.36 -6.51 -3.22
CA LEU A 21 0.04 -6.35 -3.87
C LEU A 21 -0.30 -7.54 -4.77
N ASP A 22 0.70 -8.16 -5.38
CA ASP A 22 0.51 -9.41 -6.12
C ASP A 22 0.00 -10.52 -5.19
N ALA A 23 0.58 -10.64 -3.99
CA ALA A 23 0.12 -11.59 -2.98
C ALA A 23 -1.34 -11.33 -2.56
N ILE A 24 -1.75 -10.06 -2.45
CA ILE A 24 -3.15 -9.70 -2.19
C ILE A 24 -4.06 -10.14 -3.34
N ARG A 25 -3.71 -9.81 -4.59
CA ARG A 25 -4.47 -10.20 -5.78
C ARG A 25 -4.64 -11.71 -5.86
N ASP A 26 -3.54 -12.43 -5.70
CA ASP A 26 -3.51 -13.88 -5.85
C ASP A 26 -4.22 -14.56 -4.68
N GLY A 27 -4.10 -14.03 -3.46
CA GLY A 27 -4.85 -14.47 -2.29
C GLY A 27 -6.37 -14.30 -2.45
N VAL A 28 -6.82 -13.16 -2.97
CA VAL A 28 -8.25 -12.94 -3.29
C VAL A 28 -8.75 -13.97 -4.31
N ARG A 29 -7.99 -14.19 -5.40
CA ARG A 29 -8.37 -15.17 -6.43
C ARG A 29 -8.39 -16.59 -5.88
N ALA A 30 -7.41 -16.96 -5.05
CA ALA A 30 -7.32 -18.27 -4.42
C ALA A 30 -8.51 -18.52 -3.47
N GLU A 31 -8.87 -17.54 -2.65
CA GLU A 31 -9.99 -17.65 -1.72
C GLU A 31 -11.33 -17.76 -2.47
N LEU A 32 -11.56 -16.95 -3.51
CA LEU A 32 -12.77 -17.07 -4.34
C LEU A 32 -12.89 -18.48 -4.95
N LYS A 33 -11.79 -19.03 -5.45
CA LYS A 33 -11.76 -20.40 -5.96
C LYS A 33 -12.07 -21.43 -4.87
N ALA A 34 -11.52 -21.27 -3.66
CA ALA A 34 -11.80 -22.13 -2.51
C ALA A 34 -13.28 -22.09 -2.07
N GLN A 35 -13.92 -20.92 -2.21
CA GLN A 35 -15.36 -20.73 -1.98
C GLN A 35 -16.24 -21.22 -3.15
N GLY A 36 -15.66 -21.86 -4.16
CA GLY A 36 -16.39 -22.49 -5.26
C GLY A 36 -16.66 -21.60 -6.48
N TYR A 37 -16.06 -20.40 -6.54
CA TYR A 37 -16.05 -19.53 -7.72
C TYR A 37 -14.88 -19.89 -8.64
N GLY A 38 -15.01 -21.02 -9.34
CA GLY A 38 -14.07 -21.45 -10.38
C GLY A 38 -14.18 -20.63 -11.67
N ASP A 39 -13.32 -20.90 -12.65
CA ASP A 39 -13.28 -20.16 -13.92
C ASP A 39 -14.60 -20.26 -14.74
N ASP A 40 -15.43 -21.28 -14.46
CA ASP A 40 -16.77 -21.45 -15.03
C ASP A 40 -17.83 -20.51 -14.41
N LYS A 41 -17.57 -20.01 -13.19
CA LYS A 41 -18.49 -19.17 -12.41
C LYS A 41 -17.97 -17.77 -12.13
N LEU A 42 -16.73 -17.47 -12.52
CA LEU A 42 -16.04 -16.23 -12.23
C LEU A 42 -15.43 -15.62 -13.50
N LYS A 43 -15.94 -14.45 -13.89
CA LYS A 43 -15.29 -13.57 -14.86
C LYS A 43 -14.33 -12.66 -14.11
N TRP A 44 -13.04 -12.98 -14.16
CA TRP A 44 -11.97 -12.23 -13.51
C TRP A 44 -11.27 -11.30 -14.49
N GLU A 45 -11.23 -10.00 -14.20
CA GLU A 45 -10.43 -9.03 -14.94
C GLU A 45 -9.48 -8.31 -13.98
N TYR A 46 -8.18 -8.32 -14.28
CA TYR A 46 -7.17 -7.61 -13.52
C TYR A 46 -6.55 -6.49 -14.37
N GLN A 47 -6.41 -5.30 -13.79
CA GLN A 47 -5.60 -4.24 -14.38
C GLN A 47 -4.77 -3.53 -13.31
N SER A 48 -3.52 -3.22 -13.67
CA SER A 48 -2.59 -2.41 -12.89
C SER A 48 -2.53 -1.01 -13.48
N ALA A 49 -2.59 0.01 -12.62
CA ALA A 49 -2.48 1.41 -13.02
C ALA A 49 -1.03 1.89 -13.24
N GLN A 50 -0.04 0.99 -13.07
CA GLN A 50 1.38 1.26 -13.30
C GLN A 50 1.90 2.48 -12.52
N GLY A 51 1.45 2.63 -11.27
CA GLY A 51 1.81 3.72 -10.36
C GLY A 51 1.15 5.06 -10.70
N ASN A 52 0.29 5.14 -11.72
CA ASN A 52 -0.29 6.40 -12.18
C ASN A 52 -1.75 6.56 -11.74
N THR A 53 -2.03 7.60 -10.96
CA THR A 53 -3.38 7.89 -10.44
C THR A 53 -4.39 8.30 -11.52
N GLY A 54 -3.92 8.91 -12.62
CA GLY A 54 -4.73 9.21 -13.79
C GLY A 54 -5.18 7.95 -14.51
N THR A 55 -4.27 6.99 -14.70
CA THR A 55 -4.56 5.65 -15.23
C THR A 55 -5.53 4.91 -14.30
N ALA A 56 -5.31 4.96 -12.98
CA ALA A 56 -6.23 4.34 -12.01
C ALA A 56 -7.66 4.90 -12.15
N ALA A 57 -7.81 6.21 -12.33
CA ALA A 57 -9.12 6.83 -12.57
C ALA A 57 -9.75 6.41 -13.91
N GLN A 58 -8.96 6.22 -14.97
CA GLN A 58 -9.46 5.71 -16.25
C GLN A 58 -9.95 4.26 -16.14
N ILE A 59 -9.17 3.39 -15.51
CA ILE A 59 -9.54 1.99 -15.29
C ILE A 59 -10.78 1.91 -14.39
N ALA A 60 -10.85 2.69 -13.31
CA ALA A 60 -12.00 2.74 -12.43
C ALA A 60 -13.30 3.09 -13.18
N ARG A 61 -13.28 4.11 -14.06
CA ARG A 61 -14.44 4.46 -14.90
C ARG A 61 -14.84 3.35 -15.85
N LYS A 62 -13.87 2.70 -16.51
CA LYS A 62 -14.13 1.54 -17.36
C LYS A 62 -14.79 0.42 -16.56
N PHE A 63 -14.19 0.04 -15.43
CA PHE A 63 -14.69 -1.02 -14.58
C PHE A 63 -16.10 -0.75 -14.08
N VAL A 64 -16.42 0.48 -13.69
CA VAL A 64 -17.79 0.86 -13.29
C VAL A 64 -18.76 0.80 -14.48
N GLY A 65 -18.36 1.27 -15.66
CA GLY A 65 -19.17 1.22 -16.88
C GLY A 65 -19.49 -0.21 -17.35
N ASP A 66 -18.61 -1.15 -17.05
CA ASP A 66 -18.79 -2.58 -17.32
C ASP A 66 -19.76 -3.28 -16.33
N GLN A 67 -20.25 -2.55 -15.31
CA GLN A 67 -21.23 -3.02 -14.31
C GLN A 67 -20.92 -4.40 -13.68
N PRO A 68 -19.74 -4.59 -13.06
CA PRO A 68 -19.39 -5.84 -12.41
C PRO A 68 -20.17 -6.04 -11.10
N ASP A 69 -20.20 -7.28 -10.62
CA ASP A 69 -20.80 -7.62 -9.34
C ASP A 69 -19.99 -7.06 -8.16
N VAL A 70 -18.66 -6.95 -8.29
CA VAL A 70 -17.78 -6.32 -7.30
C VAL A 70 -16.48 -5.82 -7.94
N ILE A 71 -15.94 -4.73 -7.39
CA ILE A 71 -14.59 -4.25 -7.68
C ILE A 71 -13.70 -4.46 -6.44
N VAL A 72 -12.60 -5.18 -6.62
CA VAL A 72 -11.53 -5.26 -5.62
C VAL A 72 -10.49 -4.19 -5.93
N ALA A 73 -10.29 -3.26 -5.00
CA ALA A 73 -9.34 -2.17 -5.17
C ALA A 73 -8.13 -2.37 -4.25
N ILE A 74 -6.97 -2.62 -4.84
CA ILE A 74 -5.73 -2.96 -4.15
C ILE A 74 -4.84 -1.72 -4.08
N ALA A 75 -4.48 -1.35 -2.85
CA ALA A 75 -3.81 -0.12 -2.44
C ALA A 75 -4.69 1.14 -2.39
N THR A 76 -4.26 2.08 -1.54
CA THR A 76 -5.00 3.32 -1.23
C THR A 76 -5.36 4.15 -2.47
N PRO A 77 -4.44 4.45 -3.41
CA PRO A 77 -4.79 5.30 -4.55
C PRO A 77 -5.78 4.62 -5.53
N ALA A 78 -5.70 3.30 -5.67
CA ALA A 78 -6.65 2.53 -6.47
C ALA A 78 -8.05 2.54 -5.83
N ALA A 79 -8.13 2.33 -4.52
CA ALA A 79 -9.39 2.39 -3.79
C ALA A 79 -10.03 3.79 -3.87
N GLN A 80 -9.24 4.86 -3.76
CA GLN A 80 -9.73 6.23 -3.95
C GLN A 80 -10.31 6.45 -5.35
N ALA A 81 -9.63 5.97 -6.40
CA ALA A 81 -10.11 6.07 -7.77
C ALA A 81 -11.46 5.35 -7.99
N VAL A 82 -11.61 4.15 -7.44
CA VAL A 82 -12.87 3.37 -7.55
C VAL A 82 -14.00 4.02 -6.75
N VAL A 83 -13.77 4.39 -5.48
CA VAL A 83 -14.78 5.01 -4.61
C VAL A 83 -15.25 6.38 -5.12
N ALA A 84 -14.37 7.11 -5.81
CA ALA A 84 -14.75 8.34 -6.51
C ALA A 84 -15.63 8.07 -7.75
N SER A 85 -15.51 6.89 -8.36
CA SER A 85 -16.17 6.54 -9.62
C SER A 85 -17.53 5.86 -9.44
N THR A 86 -17.87 5.36 -8.24
CA THR A 86 -19.15 4.67 -8.01
C THR A 86 -19.67 4.81 -6.59
N LYS A 87 -20.99 4.82 -6.45
CA LYS A 87 -21.74 4.72 -5.19
C LYS A 87 -22.66 3.49 -5.13
N SER A 88 -22.69 2.69 -6.19
CA SER A 88 -23.62 1.57 -6.37
C SER A 88 -22.91 0.23 -6.51
N VAL A 89 -21.83 0.17 -7.29
CA VAL A 89 -21.05 -1.07 -7.46
C VAL A 89 -20.32 -1.38 -6.14
N PRO A 90 -20.46 -2.58 -5.58
CA PRO A 90 -19.73 -2.97 -4.37
C PRO A 90 -18.21 -2.84 -4.56
N VAL A 91 -17.53 -2.24 -3.58
CA VAL A 91 -16.09 -2.04 -3.56
C VAL A 91 -15.51 -2.73 -2.33
N VAL A 92 -14.55 -3.63 -2.54
CA VAL A 92 -13.76 -4.27 -1.48
C VAL A 92 -12.32 -3.78 -1.60
N TYR A 93 -11.86 -2.95 -0.66
CA TYR A 93 -10.46 -2.52 -0.64
C TYR A 93 -9.56 -3.51 0.10
N SER A 94 -8.30 -3.58 -0.30
CA SER A 94 -7.24 -4.29 0.43
C SER A 94 -5.89 -3.60 0.22
N GLY A 95 -4.92 -3.81 1.12
CA GLY A 95 -3.66 -3.05 1.11
C GLY A 95 -3.84 -1.56 1.38
N VAL A 96 -4.85 -1.21 2.19
CA VAL A 96 -5.16 0.18 2.56
C VAL A 96 -4.79 0.42 4.03
N THR A 97 -3.88 1.36 4.26
CA THR A 97 -3.35 1.60 5.62
C THR A 97 -4.31 2.34 6.52
N ASP A 98 -4.98 3.38 6.04
CA ASP A 98 -5.99 4.09 6.83
C ASP A 98 -7.18 4.46 5.94
N PRO A 99 -8.25 3.65 5.92
CA PRO A 99 -9.38 3.87 5.02
C PRO A 99 -10.21 5.09 5.41
N VAL A 100 -10.11 5.57 6.65
CA VAL A 100 -10.79 6.80 7.12
C VAL A 100 -10.02 8.02 6.63
N ALA A 101 -8.70 8.07 6.86
CA ALA A 101 -7.86 9.16 6.39
C ALA A 101 -7.81 9.23 4.86
N ALA A 102 -7.89 8.08 4.18
CA ALA A 102 -8.03 8.00 2.73
C ALA A 102 -9.43 8.37 2.20
N GLN A 103 -10.38 8.68 3.09
CA GLN A 103 -11.77 9.06 2.78
C GLN A 103 -12.57 7.97 2.04
N LEU A 104 -12.23 6.70 2.25
CA LEU A 104 -12.98 5.57 1.69
C LEU A 104 -14.24 5.26 2.51
N VAL A 105 -14.14 5.40 3.83
CA VAL A 105 -15.20 5.13 4.80
C VAL A 105 -15.22 6.20 5.90
N LYS A 106 -16.35 6.31 6.62
CA LYS A 106 -16.52 7.32 7.69
C LYS A 106 -15.81 6.95 9.00
N GLY A 107 -15.54 5.67 9.23
CA GLY A 107 -15.00 5.13 10.47
C GLY A 107 -14.70 3.64 10.36
N TRP A 108 -14.24 3.04 11.46
CA TRP A 108 -13.87 1.62 11.54
C TRP A 108 -15.04 0.66 11.78
N GLY A 109 -16.24 1.19 12.06
CA GLY A 109 -17.47 0.40 12.16
C GLY A 109 -18.08 0.09 10.79
N PRO A 110 -19.31 -0.45 10.74
CA PRO A 110 -20.04 -0.67 9.49
C PRO A 110 -20.06 0.60 8.62
N SER A 111 -19.69 0.47 7.35
CA SER A 111 -19.53 1.63 6.46
C SER A 111 -20.84 2.34 6.13
N GLY A 112 -21.95 1.59 6.05
CA GLY A 112 -23.25 2.08 5.60
C GLY A 112 -23.27 2.54 4.13
N THR A 113 -22.26 2.13 3.35
CA THR A 113 -22.10 2.47 1.93
C THR A 113 -21.79 1.21 1.11
N ASN A 114 -21.56 1.37 -0.19
CA ASN A 114 -21.08 0.30 -1.08
C ASN A 114 -19.60 -0.08 -0.88
N VAL A 115 -18.92 0.46 0.15
CA VAL A 115 -17.47 0.32 0.33
C VAL A 115 -17.18 -0.44 1.63
N THR A 116 -16.33 -1.46 1.56
CA THR A 116 -15.78 -2.19 2.72
C THR A 116 -14.39 -2.71 2.37
N GLY A 117 -13.70 -3.37 3.29
CA GLY A 117 -12.41 -3.97 2.97
C GLY A 117 -11.56 -4.33 4.17
N VAL A 118 -10.29 -4.61 3.89
CA VAL A 118 -9.27 -5.00 4.87
C VAL A 118 -8.19 -3.94 4.91
N SER A 119 -7.81 -3.53 6.12
CA SER A 119 -6.70 -2.61 6.34
C SER A 119 -5.41 -3.36 6.64
N ASP A 120 -4.28 -2.85 6.14
CA ASP A 120 -2.94 -3.34 6.44
C ASP A 120 -2.22 -2.48 7.51
N LYS A 121 -2.96 -1.66 8.27
CA LYS A 121 -2.39 -0.76 9.28
C LYS A 121 -1.47 -1.51 10.25
N LEU A 122 -0.19 -1.13 10.26
CA LEU A 122 0.82 -1.73 11.13
C LEU A 122 0.79 -1.09 12.53
N PRO A 123 1.10 -1.86 13.60
CA PRO A 123 1.38 -1.31 14.91
C PRO A 123 2.74 -0.60 14.90
N LEU A 124 2.74 0.70 14.61
CA LEU A 124 3.97 1.50 14.44
C LEU A 124 4.82 1.58 15.73
N ASP A 125 4.22 1.42 16.90
CA ASP A 125 4.94 1.29 18.18
C ASP A 125 5.88 0.08 18.17
N ARG A 126 5.45 -1.05 17.59
CA ARG A 126 6.28 -2.24 17.43
C ARG A 126 7.36 -2.04 16.36
N GLN A 127 7.08 -1.27 15.33
CA GLN A 127 8.07 -0.89 14.32
C GLN A 127 9.18 -0.03 14.94
N VAL A 128 8.82 0.96 15.77
CA VAL A 128 9.80 1.76 16.53
C VAL A 128 10.60 0.90 17.51
N ALA A 129 9.96 -0.06 18.18
CA ALA A 129 10.66 -1.02 19.04
C ALA A 129 11.66 -1.90 18.27
N LEU A 130 11.30 -2.34 17.07
CA LEU A 130 12.19 -3.08 16.18
C LEU A 130 13.40 -2.23 15.76
N ILE A 131 13.17 -0.98 15.35
CA ILE A 131 14.25 -0.03 15.02
C ILE A 131 15.24 0.08 16.19
N LYS A 132 14.76 0.25 17.43
CA LYS A 132 15.62 0.28 18.63
C LYS A 132 16.32 -1.04 18.89
N ARG A 133 15.72 -2.18 18.57
CA ARG A 133 16.38 -3.49 18.74
C ARG A 133 17.52 -3.67 17.75
N VAL A 134 17.32 -3.24 16.50
CA VAL A 134 18.28 -3.38 15.40
C VAL A 134 19.39 -2.33 15.49
N VAL A 135 19.03 -1.09 15.84
CA VAL A 135 19.94 0.04 15.99
C VAL A 135 19.74 0.70 17.37
N PRO A 136 20.28 0.13 18.46
CA PRO A 136 20.01 0.57 19.84
C PRO A 136 20.38 2.02 20.17
N LYS A 137 21.28 2.62 19.39
CA LYS A 137 21.76 3.99 19.57
C LYS A 137 21.10 5.00 18.61
N ALA A 138 20.11 4.57 17.82
CA ALA A 138 19.43 5.46 16.88
C ALA A 138 18.79 6.66 17.60
N LYS A 139 19.01 7.86 17.06
CA LYS A 139 18.40 9.13 17.47
C LYS A 139 17.61 9.77 16.32
N THR A 140 17.98 9.47 15.08
CA THR A 140 17.33 10.02 13.89
C THR A 140 16.99 8.90 12.92
N VAL A 141 15.70 8.73 12.64
CA VAL A 141 15.17 7.80 11.64
C VAL A 141 14.92 8.57 10.35
N GLY A 142 15.40 8.07 9.22
CA GLY A 142 15.09 8.57 7.89
C GLY A 142 13.92 7.83 7.28
N MET A 143 13.10 8.52 6.47
CA MET A 143 12.02 7.88 5.74
C MET A 143 11.86 8.54 4.37
N VAL A 144 12.07 7.73 3.31
CA VAL A 144 11.72 8.12 1.94
C VAL A 144 10.26 7.75 1.71
N TYR A 145 9.45 8.67 1.21
CA TYR A 145 8.02 8.41 0.97
C TYR A 145 7.45 9.28 -0.13
N ASN A 146 6.33 8.85 -0.72
CA ASN A 146 5.55 9.63 -1.65
C ASN A 146 4.53 10.51 -0.90
N PRO A 147 4.66 11.85 -0.92
CA PRO A 147 3.70 12.74 -0.28
C PRO A 147 2.31 12.75 -0.94
N GLY A 148 2.18 12.21 -2.16
CA GLY A 148 0.90 12.00 -2.84
C GLY A 148 0.12 10.78 -2.34
N GLU A 149 0.71 9.93 -1.51
CA GLU A 149 0.08 8.73 -0.96
C GLU A 149 -0.45 8.98 0.47
N ALA A 150 -1.77 9.01 0.62
CA ALA A 150 -2.43 9.27 1.91
C ALA A 150 -2.02 8.26 3.00
N ASN A 151 -1.79 7.00 2.62
CA ASN A 151 -1.25 5.96 3.50
C ASN A 151 0.10 6.37 4.10
N SER A 152 1.04 6.84 3.29
CA SER A 152 2.37 7.26 3.76
C SER A 152 2.32 8.53 4.60
N VAL A 153 1.46 9.49 4.25
CA VAL A 153 1.28 10.73 5.04
C VAL A 153 0.80 10.42 6.46
N VAL A 154 -0.13 9.46 6.62
CA VAL A 154 -0.58 8.99 7.94
C VAL A 154 0.56 8.37 8.72
N VAL A 155 1.33 7.47 8.09
CA VAL A 155 2.46 6.81 8.75
C VAL A 155 3.52 7.82 9.19
N VAL A 156 3.89 8.78 8.33
CA VAL A 156 4.85 9.84 8.68
C VAL A 156 4.40 10.63 9.91
N LYS A 157 3.11 11.00 9.98
CA LYS A 157 2.57 11.73 11.12
C LYS A 157 2.65 10.90 12.41
N GLU A 158 2.12 9.67 12.39
CA GLU A 158 2.09 8.81 13.57
C GLU A 158 3.50 8.40 14.01
N LEU A 159 4.40 8.13 13.07
CA LEU A 159 5.78 7.77 13.34
C LEU A 159 6.54 8.92 13.99
N LYS A 160 6.35 10.17 13.55
CA LYS A 160 6.92 11.35 14.23
C LYS A 160 6.53 11.42 15.70
N GLU A 161 5.24 11.24 15.99
CA GLU A 161 4.71 11.28 17.36
C GLU A 161 5.31 10.16 18.23
N LEU A 162 5.41 8.94 17.69
CA LEU A 162 5.97 7.79 18.39
C LEU A 162 7.48 7.89 18.61
N LEU A 163 8.23 8.36 17.61
CA LEU A 163 9.67 8.60 17.73
C LEU A 163 9.97 9.69 18.77
N ALA A 164 9.19 10.77 18.79
CA ALA A 164 9.37 11.85 19.76
C ALA A 164 9.21 11.36 21.22
N LYS A 165 8.22 10.51 21.49
CA LYS A 165 8.03 9.86 22.81
C LYS A 165 9.23 9.02 23.24
N GLN A 166 10.06 8.62 22.29
CA GLN A 166 11.23 7.77 22.48
C GLN A 166 12.55 8.54 22.43
N GLY A 167 12.50 9.89 22.37
CA GLY A 167 13.67 10.77 22.27
C GLY A 167 14.35 10.73 20.89
N MET A 168 13.64 10.29 19.86
CA MET A 168 14.12 10.18 18.48
C MET A 168 13.39 11.17 17.57
N THR A 169 13.95 11.42 16.38
CA THR A 169 13.36 12.32 15.38
C THR A 169 13.19 11.61 14.04
N LEU A 170 12.19 12.03 13.26
CA LEU A 170 12.01 11.59 11.88
C LEU A 170 12.58 12.64 10.92
N LYS A 171 13.42 12.22 9.99
CA LYS A 171 13.82 13.01 8.81
C LYS A 171 13.16 12.45 7.57
N GLU A 172 12.30 13.27 7.00
CA GLU A 172 11.57 12.98 5.79
C GLU A 172 12.41 13.26 4.55
N ALA A 173 12.26 12.42 3.53
CA ALA A 173 12.73 12.68 2.19
C ALA A 173 11.61 12.37 1.20
N ALA A 174 11.05 13.41 0.58
CA ALA A 174 9.95 13.26 -0.36
C ALA A 174 10.46 12.66 -1.69
N ALA A 175 9.77 11.62 -2.17
CA ALA A 175 9.96 10.99 -3.47
C ALA A 175 8.59 10.81 -4.14
N PRO A 176 8.08 11.84 -4.83
CA PRO A 176 6.77 11.78 -5.50
C PRO A 176 6.70 10.76 -6.64
N ARG A 177 7.85 10.31 -7.16
CA ARG A 177 7.98 9.33 -8.24
C ARG A 177 9.11 8.36 -7.94
N THR A 178 9.10 7.21 -8.62
CA THR A 178 10.11 6.16 -8.44
C THR A 178 11.53 6.64 -8.75
N VAL A 179 11.70 7.47 -9.77
CA VAL A 179 12.98 8.08 -10.15
C VAL A 179 13.54 9.02 -9.07
N ASP A 180 12.70 9.52 -8.17
CA ASP A 180 13.09 10.45 -7.10
C ASP A 180 13.58 9.72 -5.84
N ILE A 181 13.36 8.39 -5.73
CA ILE A 181 13.72 7.58 -4.55
C ILE A 181 15.23 7.62 -4.27
N GLY A 182 16.05 7.39 -5.28
CA GLY A 182 17.51 7.41 -5.14
C GLY A 182 18.04 8.77 -4.65
N PRO A 183 17.70 9.89 -5.33
CA PRO A 183 18.02 11.24 -4.86
C PRO A 183 17.50 11.54 -3.44
N ALA A 184 16.25 11.17 -3.13
CA ALA A 184 15.66 11.35 -1.80
C ALA A 184 16.45 10.59 -0.73
N ALA A 185 16.78 9.32 -0.96
CA ALA A 185 17.61 8.51 -0.07
C ALA A 185 19.00 9.14 0.13
N LYS A 186 19.64 9.61 -0.94
CA LYS A 186 20.95 10.29 -0.85
C LYS A 186 20.91 11.54 0.03
N SER A 187 19.78 12.24 0.05
CA SER A 187 19.60 13.44 0.88
C SER A 187 19.66 13.15 2.40
N LEU A 188 19.48 11.89 2.80
CA LEU A 188 19.52 11.42 4.19
C LEU A 188 20.94 11.03 4.66
N ILE A 189 21.90 10.89 3.74
CA ILE A 189 23.28 10.48 4.07
C ILE A 189 23.92 11.48 5.04
N GLY A 190 24.53 10.96 6.11
CA GLY A 190 25.13 11.75 7.18
C GLY A 190 24.12 12.47 8.08
N LYS A 191 22.81 12.27 7.87
CA LYS A 191 21.75 12.95 8.63
C LYS A 191 20.91 12.00 9.46
N VAL A 192 20.96 10.69 9.23
CA VAL A 192 20.13 9.68 9.89
C VAL A 192 20.98 8.49 10.34
N ASP A 193 20.51 7.80 11.37
CA ASP A 193 21.17 6.61 11.93
C ASP A 193 20.63 5.31 11.31
N VAL A 194 19.42 5.36 10.77
CA VAL A 194 18.66 4.24 10.20
C VAL A 194 17.62 4.80 9.23
N ILE A 195 17.33 4.06 8.17
CA ILE A 195 16.18 4.34 7.28
C ILE A 195 15.08 3.32 7.60
N TYR A 196 13.85 3.81 7.73
CA TYR A 196 12.64 3.00 7.82
C TYR A 196 11.80 3.18 6.56
N THR A 197 11.26 2.08 6.04
CA THR A 197 10.34 2.09 4.89
C THR A 197 8.99 1.55 5.30
N ASN A 198 7.90 2.27 5.04
CA ASN A 198 6.54 1.78 5.21
C ASN A 198 6.02 1.09 3.93
N THR A 199 4.75 0.71 3.92
CA THR A 199 4.02 0.20 2.74
C THR A 199 3.65 1.31 1.73
N ASP A 200 4.62 2.16 1.38
CA ASP A 200 4.49 3.15 0.30
C ASP A 200 4.63 2.47 -1.06
N ASN A 201 3.60 2.56 -1.91
CA ASN A 201 3.56 1.78 -3.15
C ASN A 201 4.64 2.24 -4.14
N ASN A 202 4.87 3.55 -4.23
CA ASN A 202 5.93 4.12 -5.05
C ASN A 202 7.32 3.65 -4.59
N VAL A 203 7.63 3.70 -3.29
CA VAL A 203 8.93 3.25 -2.76
C VAL A 203 9.11 1.74 -2.90
N VAL A 204 8.10 0.95 -2.55
CA VAL A 204 8.18 -0.53 -2.63
C VAL A 204 8.33 -1.00 -4.09
N SER A 205 7.68 -0.33 -5.06
CA SER A 205 7.80 -0.71 -6.48
C SER A 205 9.23 -0.56 -7.03
N ALA A 206 10.05 0.33 -6.46
CA ALA A 206 11.44 0.59 -6.87
C ALA A 206 12.41 0.53 -5.68
N TYR A 207 12.17 -0.41 -4.76
CA TYR A 207 12.87 -0.56 -3.49
C TYR A 207 14.39 -0.72 -3.65
N GLU A 208 14.85 -1.34 -4.74
CA GLU A 208 16.26 -1.58 -5.04
C GLU A 208 17.04 -0.25 -5.17
N ALA A 209 16.39 0.84 -5.59
CA ALA A 209 17.00 2.16 -5.61
C ALA A 209 17.31 2.68 -4.20
N LEU A 210 16.42 2.41 -3.24
CA LEU A 210 16.63 2.75 -1.83
C LEU A 210 17.71 1.87 -1.20
N VAL A 211 17.62 0.55 -1.42
CA VAL A 211 18.58 -0.45 -0.91
C VAL A 211 20.00 -0.13 -1.37
N LYS A 212 20.18 0.19 -2.66
CA LYS A 212 21.49 0.55 -3.21
C LYS A 212 22.11 1.71 -2.44
N VAL A 213 21.36 2.79 -2.23
CA VAL A 213 21.86 3.98 -1.53
C VAL A 213 22.14 3.68 -0.06
N ALA A 214 21.24 2.96 0.61
CA ALA A 214 21.42 2.57 2.02
C ALA A 214 22.69 1.72 2.20
N ASN A 215 22.93 0.75 1.31
CA ASN A 215 24.12 -0.10 1.35
C ASN A 215 25.41 0.68 1.04
N GLU A 216 25.43 1.50 0.00
CA GLU A 216 26.57 2.35 -0.35
C GLU A 216 26.95 3.30 0.81
N ALA A 217 25.94 3.86 1.48
CA ALA A 217 26.12 4.74 2.64
C ALA A 217 26.30 4.01 3.97
N LYS A 218 26.19 2.67 3.99
CA LYS A 218 26.22 1.81 5.18
C LYS A 218 25.19 2.22 6.25
N ILE A 219 24.00 2.63 5.82
CA ILE A 219 22.88 2.99 6.70
C ILE A 219 21.94 1.78 6.82
N PRO A 220 21.67 1.28 8.04
CA PRO A 220 20.68 0.23 8.27
C PRO A 220 19.31 0.57 7.64
N LEU A 221 18.69 -0.39 6.96
CA LEU A 221 17.38 -0.24 6.31
C LEU A 221 16.37 -1.23 6.92
N VAL A 222 15.42 -0.73 7.70
CA VAL A 222 14.34 -1.52 8.31
C VAL A 222 13.08 -1.40 7.46
N ALA A 223 12.48 -2.53 7.12
CA ALA A 223 11.28 -2.60 6.29
C ALA A 223 10.02 -2.75 7.14
N GLY A 224 8.92 -2.14 6.69
CA GLY A 224 7.59 -2.30 7.30
C GLY A 224 6.91 -3.61 6.90
N ASP A 225 7.40 -4.30 5.88
CA ASP A 225 6.85 -5.55 5.35
C ASP A 225 7.94 -6.61 5.14
N THR A 226 7.53 -7.87 5.08
CA THR A 226 8.46 -9.01 4.99
C THR A 226 9.03 -9.25 3.60
N ASP A 227 8.39 -8.78 2.54
CA ASP A 227 8.89 -9.02 1.17
C ASP A 227 10.02 -8.05 0.83
N SER A 228 9.98 -6.84 1.36
CA SER A 228 11.06 -5.87 1.29
C SER A 228 12.33 -6.31 2.05
N VAL A 229 12.21 -7.13 3.10
CA VAL A 229 13.38 -7.74 3.78
C VAL A 229 14.18 -8.61 2.81
N LYS A 230 13.51 -9.47 2.04
CA LYS A 230 14.15 -10.35 1.04
C LYS A 230 14.85 -9.57 -0.07
N ARG A 231 14.53 -8.29 -0.24
CA ARG A 231 15.06 -7.39 -1.28
C ARG A 231 16.20 -6.49 -0.79
N GLY A 232 16.61 -6.61 0.48
CA GLY A 232 17.75 -5.89 1.04
C GLY A 232 17.46 -5.08 2.29
N GLY A 233 16.23 -5.13 2.84
CA GLY A 233 15.98 -4.72 4.21
C GLY A 233 16.68 -5.67 5.19
N ILE A 234 17.20 -5.15 6.30
CA ILE A 234 17.93 -5.95 7.29
C ILE A 234 17.03 -6.55 8.38
N ALA A 235 15.82 -6.01 8.54
CA ALA A 235 14.80 -6.40 9.51
C ALA A 235 13.42 -5.93 9.05
#